data_AF-A0A6L6VJ11-F1
#
_entry.id   AF-A0A6L6VJ11-F1
#
_cell.length_a   1.000
_cell.length_b   1.000
_cell.length_c   1.000
_cell.angle_alpha   90.00
_cell.angle_beta   90.00
_cell.angle_gamma   90.00
#
_symmetry.space_group_name_H-M   'P 1'
#
loop_
_entity.id
_entity.type
_entity.pdbx_description
1 polymer ?
#
loop_
_entity_poly.entity_id
_entity_poly.type
_entity_poly.pdbx_seq_one_letter_code
_entity_poly.pdbx_strand_id
1 'polypeptide(L)'
;MSSPDEFDVKSNHRILPRTVWTINMLVGLAQNNPDKALVMTYIGQLVVAGHVEVELLDNGEVEARFASGETYILAETTILRVA
;
A
#
# COMPACT_ATOMS: atom_id res chain seq x y z
N MET A 1 33.17 -30.30 24.02
CA MET A 1 32.17 -29.28 24.38
C MET A 1 32.04 -28.40 23.13
N SER A 2 31.17 -28.78 22.18
CA SER A 2 29.77 -28.33 22.04
C SER A 2 29.71 -26.88 21.57
N SER A 3 29.03 -26.45 20.51
CA SER A 3 28.37 -27.03 19.34
C SER A 3 28.13 -25.86 18.35
N PRO A 4 27.87 -26.14 17.06
CA PRO A 4 27.53 -25.15 16.03
C PRO A 4 26.01 -24.98 15.86
N ASP A 5 25.53 -23.74 15.90
CA ASP A 5 24.19 -23.27 15.46
C ASP A 5 24.31 -21.73 15.38
N GLU A 6 23.78 -20.99 14.41
CA GLU A 6 22.53 -21.17 13.70
C GLU A 6 22.58 -20.28 12.45
N PHE A 7 22.08 -20.79 11.33
CA PHE A 7 21.74 -19.97 10.18
C PHE A 7 20.58 -19.03 10.54
N ASP A 8 20.69 -17.73 10.28
CA ASP A 8 19.48 -16.96 9.92
C ASP A 8 19.70 -16.27 8.57
N VAL A 9 19.14 -16.92 7.55
CA VAL A 9 18.89 -16.34 6.24
C VAL A 9 17.77 -15.32 6.42
N LYS A 10 18.11 -14.08 6.76
CA LYS A 10 17.14 -12.98 6.65
C LYS A 10 17.26 -12.32 5.29
N SER A 11 16.48 -12.89 4.38
CA SER A 11 16.00 -12.32 3.12
C SER A 11 16.29 -10.84 3.00
N ASN A 12 17.25 -10.53 2.12
CA ASN A 12 17.56 -9.18 1.64
C ASN A 12 16.42 -8.66 0.74
N HIS A 13 15.17 -8.72 1.23
CA HIS A 13 14.08 -7.95 0.67
C HIS A 13 14.44 -6.50 0.95
N ARG A 14 15.04 -5.85 -0.05
CA ARG A 14 15.23 -4.41 -0.15
C ARG A 14 14.12 -3.72 0.64
N ILE A 15 14.48 -3.12 1.77
CA ILE A 15 13.59 -2.25 2.53
C ILE A 15 13.39 -1.03 1.64
N LEU A 16 12.42 -1.13 0.72
CA LEU A 16 11.91 0.03 0.03
C LEU A 16 11.30 0.91 1.13
N PRO A 17 11.55 2.22 1.11
CA PRO A 17 10.85 3.13 2.01
C PRO A 17 9.36 2.83 1.93
N ARG A 18 8.65 2.78 3.07
CA ARG A 18 7.23 2.40 3.14
C ARG A 18 6.39 3.09 2.06
N THR A 19 6.67 4.37 1.83
CA THR A 19 6.10 5.21 0.76
C THR A 19 6.28 4.65 -0.65
N VAL A 20 7.45 4.09 -0.99
CA VAL A 20 7.73 3.50 -2.30
C VAL A 20 6.94 2.20 -2.51
N TRP A 21 6.83 1.37 -1.46
CA TRP A 21 6.00 0.16 -1.53
C TRP A 21 4.52 0.52 -1.73
N THR A 22 4.03 1.50 -0.95
CA THR A 22 2.68 2.05 -1.10
C THR A 22 2.41 2.59 -2.50
N ILE A 23 3.32 3.38 -3.08
CA ILE A 23 3.14 3.93 -4.43
C ILE A 23 3.05 2.81 -5.46
N ASN A 24 3.91 1.80 -5.37
CA ASN A 24 3.87 0.66 -6.30
C ASN A 24 2.54 -0.12 -6.21
N MET A 25 1.99 -0.26 -5.01
CA MET A 25 0.70 -0.90 -4.78
C MET A 25 -0.45 -0.10 -5.45
N LEU A 26 -0.47 1.22 -5.27
CA LEU A 26 -1.44 2.11 -5.92
C LEU A 26 -1.31 2.07 -7.45
N VAL A 27 -0.08 1.99 -7.98
CA VAL A 27 0.17 1.80 -9.42
C VAL A 27 -0.39 0.47 -9.90
N GLY A 28 -0.23 -0.61 -9.12
CA GLY A 28 -0.82 -1.92 -9.40
C GLY A 28 -2.34 -1.86 -9.55
N LEU A 29 -3.02 -1.17 -8.64
CA LEU A 29 -4.47 -1.00 -8.67
C LEU A 29 -4.98 -0.21 -9.89
N ALA A 30 -4.14 0.63 -10.48
CA ALA A 30 -4.49 1.45 -11.63
C ALA A 30 -4.19 0.79 -12.99
N GLN A 31 -3.56 -0.38 -13.01
CA GLN A 31 -3.16 -1.02 -14.27
C GLN A 31 -4.38 -1.22 -15.17
N ASN A 32 -4.26 -0.78 -16.42
CA ASN A 32 -5.30 -0.86 -17.46
C ASN A 32 -6.55 0.00 -17.24
N ASN A 33 -6.56 0.91 -16.26
CA ASN A 33 -7.66 1.87 -16.07
C ASN A 33 -7.12 3.31 -15.92
N PRO A 34 -7.21 4.15 -16.98
CA PRO A 34 -6.63 5.49 -16.97
C PRO A 34 -7.35 6.44 -16.01
N ASP A 35 -8.66 6.30 -15.84
CA ASP A 35 -9.43 7.13 -14.90
C ASP A 35 -9.02 6.82 -13.46
N LYS A 36 -8.86 5.54 -13.16
CA LYS A 36 -8.38 5.09 -11.86
C LYS A 36 -6.92 5.45 -11.63
N ALA A 37 -6.08 5.47 -12.67
CA ALA A 37 -4.69 5.92 -12.56
C ALA A 37 -4.58 7.38 -12.09
N LEU A 38 -5.49 8.25 -12.54
CA LEU A 38 -5.56 9.61 -12.06
C LEU A 38 -5.91 9.66 -10.56
N VAL A 39 -6.90 8.88 -10.13
CA VAL A 39 -7.30 8.81 -8.72
C VAL A 39 -6.16 8.26 -7.86
N MET A 40 -5.52 7.17 -8.26
CA MET A 40 -4.39 6.57 -7.54
C MET A 40 -3.19 7.52 -7.46
N THR A 41 -2.96 8.34 -8.49
CA THR A 41 -1.93 9.39 -8.47
C THR A 41 -2.23 10.42 -7.38
N TYR A 42 -3.48 10.87 -7.29
CA TYR A 42 -3.89 11.83 -6.27
C TYR A 42 -3.79 11.25 -4.85
N ILE A 43 -4.24 10.00 -4.65
CA ILE A 43 -4.06 9.29 -3.37
C ILE A 43 -2.57 9.17 -3.02
N GLY A 44 -1.72 8.83 -3.99
CA GLY A 44 -0.27 8.77 -3.79
C GLY A 44 0.33 10.10 -3.34
N GLN A 45 -0.13 11.23 -3.89
CA GLN A 45 0.28 12.56 -3.43
C GLN A 45 -0.15 12.82 -1.98
N LEU A 46 -1.37 12.42 -1.61
CA LEU A 46 -1.86 12.56 -0.23
C LEU A 46 -1.10 11.68 0.75
N VAL A 47 -0.68 10.48 0.35
CA VAL A 47 0.20 9.62 1.14
C VAL A 47 1.56 10.29 1.36
N VAL A 48 2.18 10.83 0.31
CA VAL A 48 3.47 11.53 0.42
C VAL A 48 3.37 12.75 1.32
N ALA A 49 2.24 13.46 1.28
CA ALA A 49 1.95 14.58 2.16
C ALA A 49 1.56 14.18 3.61
N GLY A 50 1.38 12.88 3.90
CA GLY A 50 1.01 12.38 5.22
C GLY A 50 -0.46 12.59 5.60
N HIS A 51 -1.33 12.87 4.63
CA HIS A 51 -2.78 13.06 4.86
C HIS A 51 -3.57 11.76 4.78
N VAL A 52 -3.01 10.74 4.14
CA VAL A 52 -3.63 9.43 3.96
C VAL A 52 -2.62 8.36 4.33
N GLU A 53 -3.03 7.45 5.19
CA GLU A 53 -2.35 6.19 5.39
C GLU A 53 -3.01 5.12 4.54
N VAL A 54 -2.22 4.24 3.94
CA VAL A 54 -2.77 3.11 3.20
C VAL A 54 -2.14 1.80 3.63
N GLU A 55 -2.95 0.75 3.56
CA GLU A 55 -2.62 -0.59 4.02
C GLU A 55 -3.15 -1.61 3.01
N LEU A 56 -2.33 -2.64 2.71
CA LEU A 56 -2.78 -3.78 1.92
C LEU A 56 -3.55 -4.73 2.84
N LEU A 57 -4.78 -5.05 2.48
CA LEU A 57 -5.60 -6.01 3.20
C LEU A 57 -5.29 -7.44 2.74
N ASP A 58 -5.64 -8.42 3.57
CA ASP A 58 -5.45 -9.85 3.28
C ASP A 58 -6.21 -10.33 2.02
N ASN A 59 -7.27 -9.61 1.64
CA ASN A 59 -8.05 -9.88 0.43
C ASN A 59 -7.42 -9.30 -0.85
N GLY A 60 -6.27 -8.62 -0.75
CA GLY A 60 -5.58 -7.98 -1.86
C GLY A 60 -6.11 -6.59 -2.23
N GLU A 61 -7.11 -6.08 -1.52
CA GLU A 61 -7.59 -4.70 -1.66
C GLU A 61 -6.73 -3.75 -0.82
N VAL A 62 -6.87 -2.45 -1.09
CA VAL A 62 -6.14 -1.42 -0.36
C VAL A 62 -7.11 -0.60 0.46
N GLU A 63 -6.86 -0.49 1.75
CA GLU A 63 -7.55 0.44 2.61
C GLU A 63 -6.80 1.78 2.63
N ALA A 64 -7.54 2.88 2.49
CA ALA A 64 -7.05 4.24 2.61
C ALA A 64 -7.76 4.95 3.76
N ARG A 65 -7.01 5.29 4.80
CA ARG A 65 -7.47 6.01 6.00
C ARG A 65 -7.04 7.46 5.91
N PHE A 66 -8.00 8.36 5.82
CA PHE A 66 -7.74 9.80 5.76
C PHE A 66 -7.64 10.37 7.17
N ALA A 67 -6.79 11.38 7.34
CA ALA A 67 -6.68 12.11 8.61
C ALA A 67 -8.00 12.78 9.05
N SER A 68 -8.96 12.97 8.13
CA SER A 68 -10.31 13.46 8.42
C SER A 68 -11.21 12.42 9.11
N GLY A 69 -10.77 11.16 9.24
CA GLY A 69 -11.54 10.04 9.80
C GLY A 69 -12.28 9.21 8.74
N GLU A 70 -12.26 9.64 7.49
CA GLU A 70 -12.87 8.94 6.37
C GLU A 70 -12.04 7.71 5.98
N THR A 71 -12.70 6.59 5.69
CA THR A 71 -12.02 5.37 5.26
C THR A 71 -12.60 4.84 3.97
N TYR A 72 -11.72 4.50 3.03
CA TYR A 72 -12.07 3.98 1.71
C TYR A 72 -11.36 2.67 1.42
N ILE A 73 -12.05 1.78 0.71
CA ILE A 73 -11.49 0.57 0.13
C ILE A 73 -11.29 0.81 -1.37
N LEU A 74 -10.06 0.67 -1.82
CA LEU A 74 -9.63 0.78 -3.22
C LEU A 74 -9.54 -0.64 -3.79
N ALA A 75 -10.67 -1.15 -4.29
CA ALA A 75 -10.76 -2.45 -4.96
C ALA A 75 -10.35 -2.34 -6.43
N GLU A 76 -10.31 -3.45 -7.17
CA GLU A 76 -9.85 -3.50 -8.57
C GLU A 76 -10.61 -2.53 -9.50
N THR A 77 -11.92 -2.42 -9.36
CA THR A 77 -12.76 -1.58 -10.25
C THR A 77 -13.59 -0.54 -9.51
N THR A 78 -13.58 -0.57 -8.18
CA THR A 78 -14.45 0.24 -7.34
C THR A 78 -13.69 0.91 -6.21
N ILE A 79 -14.23 2.04 -5.75
CA ILE A 79 -13.80 2.74 -4.55
C ILE A 79 -15.00 2.83 -3.64
N LEU A 80 -14.92 2.20 -2.49
CA LEU A 80 -16.02 2.09 -1.53
C LEU A 80 -15.69 2.91 -0.30
N ARG A 81 -16.62 3.75 0.15
CA ARG A 81 -16.51 4.41 1.45
C ARG A 81 -17.12 3.51 2.52
N VAL A 82 -16.43 3.31 3.64
CA VAL A 82 -16.85 2.39 4.70
C VAL A 82 -17.13 3.05 6.06
N ALA A 83 -16.74 4.32 6.24
CA ALA A 83 -17.05 5.16 7.40
C ALA A 83 -17.16 6.63 6.98
#